data_AF-A0AAV5E8B9-F1
#
_entry.id   AF-A0AAV5E8B9-F1
#
_cell.length_a   1.000
_cell.length_b   1.000
_cell.length_c   1.000
_cell.angle_alpha   90.00
_cell.angle_beta   90.00
_cell.angle_gamma   90.00
#
_symmetry.space_group_name_H-M   'P 1'
#
loop_
_entity.id
_entity.type
_entity.pdbx_description
1 polymer ?
#
loop_
_entity_poly.entity_id
_entity_poly.type
_entity_poly.pdbx_seq_one_letter_code
_entity_poly.pdbx_strand_id
1 'polypeptide(L)'
;MSDFEWSLSVRFDESVLLWHIATDLCFHWPDQSTETLASTQLALANARYTSNYMIYLLFIQPELLIPGARSTLFSSAIDDIELLLGNSTETFDEERSIARAIIEAAKTERHTSTNVHQACMLAEALMNLDVKKRLDVIHSVWVEMLCYSISRRSGYLQAKSTGEGTDNLHYIWLLWAFMGMETWVDRHHRLEPFKEDRAAGVGGGEGEYCAGESSSSGTHTTTYQAGQSEEITEN
;
A
#
# COMPACT_ATOMS: atom_id res chain seq x y z
N MET A 1 13.36 5.50 -24.89
CA MET A 1 14.15 5.42 -23.64
C MET A 1 13.68 6.61 -22.84
N SER A 2 12.91 6.37 -21.78
CA SER A 2 12.11 7.41 -21.12
C SER A 2 13.03 8.37 -20.36
N ASP A 3 12.76 9.69 -20.42
CA ASP A 3 13.59 10.76 -19.83
C ASP A 3 13.80 10.67 -18.29
N PHE A 4 13.19 9.67 -17.65
CA PHE A 4 13.15 9.46 -16.21
C PHE A 4 13.92 8.21 -15.75
N GLU A 5 14.47 7.41 -16.65
CA GLU A 5 15.12 6.13 -16.31
C GLU A 5 16.29 6.30 -15.33
N TRP A 6 16.97 7.45 -15.39
CA TRP A 6 18.05 7.79 -14.47
C TRP A 6 17.60 7.78 -13.00
N SER A 7 16.35 8.16 -12.70
CA SER A 7 15.83 8.21 -11.32
C SER A 7 15.51 6.82 -10.76
N LEU A 8 15.44 5.80 -11.62
CA LEU A 8 15.30 4.38 -11.26
C LEU A 8 16.64 3.65 -11.22
N SER A 9 17.69 4.24 -11.78
CA SER A 9 19.04 3.65 -11.83
C SER A 9 19.89 3.91 -10.58
N VAL A 10 19.42 4.79 -9.69
CA VAL A 10 20.03 5.01 -8.37
C VAL A 10 19.70 3.87 -7.42
N ARG A 11 20.13 3.95 -6.16
CA ARG A 11 19.75 2.91 -5.20
C ARG A 11 18.23 2.91 -4.97
N PHE A 12 17.64 1.74 -4.77
CA PHE A 12 16.19 1.61 -4.61
C PHE A 12 15.61 2.51 -3.49
N ASP A 13 16.30 2.62 -2.35
CA ASP A 13 15.89 3.48 -1.23
C ASP A 13 15.94 4.98 -1.60
N GLU A 14 16.90 5.39 -2.43
CA GLU A 14 16.96 6.73 -3.00
C GLU A 14 15.84 6.94 -4.02
N SER A 15 15.62 5.99 -4.93
CA SER A 15 14.53 6.08 -5.91
C SER A 15 13.17 6.24 -5.24
N VAL A 16 12.88 5.48 -4.18
CA VAL A 16 11.63 5.62 -3.42
C VAL A 16 11.46 7.03 -2.88
N LEU A 17 12.52 7.62 -2.31
CA LEU A 17 12.50 9.00 -1.82
C LEU A 17 12.29 10.02 -2.97
N LEU A 18 13.04 9.88 -4.07
CA LEU A 18 12.93 10.78 -5.23
C LEU A 18 11.52 10.78 -5.81
N TRP A 19 10.97 9.59 -6.05
CA TRP A 19 9.63 9.44 -6.60
C TRP A 19 8.55 9.86 -5.62
N HIS A 20 8.77 9.70 -4.31
CA HIS A 20 7.83 10.18 -3.29
C HIS A 20 7.66 11.70 -3.36
N ILE A 21 8.77 12.44 -3.26
CA ILE A 21 8.78 13.90 -3.34
C ILE A 21 8.22 14.36 -4.70
N ALA A 22 8.66 13.75 -5.80
CA ALA A 22 8.19 14.14 -7.14
C ALA A 22 6.68 13.91 -7.31
N THR A 23 6.13 12.81 -6.79
CA THR A 23 4.69 12.52 -6.83
C THR A 23 3.90 13.54 -6.03
N ASP A 24 4.38 13.94 -4.85
CA ASP A 24 3.71 14.92 -3.99
C ASP A 24 3.74 16.33 -4.61
N LEU A 25 4.88 16.74 -5.18
CA LEU A 25 4.99 17.96 -5.97
C LEU A 25 4.04 17.97 -7.17
N CYS A 26 3.94 16.86 -7.91
CA CYS A 26 2.99 16.70 -9.01
C CYS A 26 1.53 16.78 -8.54
N PHE A 27 1.21 16.29 -7.35
CA PHE A 27 -0.13 16.36 -6.77
C PHE A 27 -0.57 17.81 -6.54
N HIS A 28 0.34 18.64 -6.04
CA HIS A 28 0.10 20.05 -5.76
C HIS A 28 0.20 20.96 -7.00
N TRP A 29 0.47 20.37 -8.17
CA TRP A 29 0.52 21.07 -9.45
C TRP A 29 -0.70 20.71 -10.33
N PRO A 30 -1.92 21.22 -10.02
CA PRO A 30 -3.07 20.94 -10.85
C PRO A 30 -2.90 21.65 -12.19
N ASP A 31 -3.20 20.91 -13.25
CA ASP A 31 -3.24 21.43 -14.60
C ASP A 31 -4.30 22.52 -14.71
N GLN A 32 -3.98 23.59 -15.44
CA GLN A 32 -4.92 24.69 -15.70
C GLN A 32 -6.10 24.29 -16.62
N SER A 33 -6.10 23.07 -17.16
CA SER A 33 -7.18 22.56 -18.00
C SER A 33 -8.36 22.07 -17.15
N THR A 34 -9.49 22.74 -17.36
CA THR A 34 -10.70 22.77 -16.53
C THR A 34 -11.53 21.48 -16.48
N GLU A 35 -11.02 20.34 -16.94
CA GLU A 35 -11.72 19.04 -16.87
C GLU A 35 -10.78 17.91 -16.45
N THR A 36 -10.29 17.95 -15.21
CA THR A 36 -9.69 16.75 -14.61
C THR A 36 -10.82 15.78 -14.28
N LEU A 37 -11.03 14.78 -15.15
CA LEU A 37 -12.02 13.72 -14.96
C LEU A 37 -11.89 13.08 -13.57
N ALA A 38 -13.01 12.68 -12.96
CA ALA A 38 -13.01 12.06 -11.63
C ALA A 38 -12.05 10.85 -11.51
N SER A 39 -11.88 10.09 -12.60
CA SER A 39 -10.94 8.97 -12.67
C SER A 39 -9.47 9.39 -12.58
N THR A 40 -9.09 10.53 -13.16
CA THR A 40 -7.72 11.08 -13.05
C THR A 40 -7.41 11.56 -11.64
N GLN A 41 -8.38 12.14 -10.93
CA GLN A 41 -8.21 12.53 -9.53
C GLN A 41 -8.05 11.29 -8.63
N LEU A 42 -8.85 10.26 -8.85
CA LEU A 42 -8.73 8.99 -8.12
C LEU A 42 -7.38 8.32 -8.35
N ALA A 43 -6.92 8.25 -9.61
CA ALA A 43 -5.61 7.67 -9.95
C ALA A 43 -4.46 8.43 -9.26
N LEU A 44 -4.52 9.76 -9.25
CA LEU A 44 -3.53 10.61 -8.58
C LEU A 44 -3.58 10.44 -7.04
N ALA A 45 -4.76 10.34 -6.45
CA ALA A 45 -4.92 10.06 -5.03
C ALA A 45 -4.35 8.68 -4.65
N ASN A 46 -4.58 7.65 -5.47
CA ASN A 46 -4.02 6.31 -5.27
C ASN A 46 -2.48 6.31 -5.37
N ALA A 47 -1.93 7.07 -6.33
CA ALA A 47 -0.49 7.31 -6.45
C ALA A 47 0.08 7.95 -5.18
N ARG A 48 -0.57 9.00 -4.67
CA ARG A 48 -0.15 9.66 -3.43
C ARG A 48 -0.23 8.72 -2.22
N TYR A 49 -1.31 7.96 -2.08
CA TYR A 49 -1.47 6.98 -1.01
C TYR A 49 -0.35 5.93 -1.01
N THR A 50 -0.03 5.40 -2.19
CA THR A 50 1.02 4.39 -2.36
C THR A 50 2.40 4.96 -2.08
N SER A 51 2.68 6.15 -2.60
CA SER A 51 3.87 6.92 -2.32
C SER A 51 4.07 7.15 -0.81
N ASN A 52 3.02 7.58 -0.10
CA ASN A 52 3.03 7.79 1.34
C ASN A 52 3.31 6.50 2.12
N TYR A 53 2.74 5.38 1.68
CA TYR A 53 3.04 4.09 2.29
C TYR A 53 4.49 3.67 2.05
N MET A 54 5.01 3.82 0.83
CA MET A 54 6.39 3.45 0.50
C MET A 54 7.42 4.28 1.27
N ILE A 55 7.18 5.59 1.46
CA ILE A 55 8.05 6.42 2.30
C ILE A 55 7.91 6.08 3.79
N TYR A 56 6.70 5.74 4.25
CA TYR A 56 6.49 5.25 5.61
C TYR A 56 7.33 4.00 5.88
N LEU A 57 7.38 3.06 4.93
CA LEU A 57 8.25 1.90 5.02
C LEU A 57 9.72 2.29 5.06
N LEU A 58 10.17 3.21 4.20
CA LEU A 58 11.55 3.68 4.20
C LEU A 58 11.96 4.25 5.57
N PHE A 59 11.07 5.02 6.20
CA PHE A 59 11.37 5.73 7.44
C PHE A 59 11.20 4.87 8.70
N ILE A 60 10.08 4.17 8.84
CA ILE A 60 9.70 3.47 10.08
C ILE A 60 10.12 2.00 10.05
N GLN A 61 10.01 1.33 8.90
CA GLN A 61 10.25 -0.12 8.77
C GLN A 61 11.09 -0.44 7.52
N PRO A 62 12.34 0.07 7.43
CA PRO A 62 13.17 -0.05 6.22
C PRO A 62 13.41 -1.50 5.79
N GLU A 63 13.47 -2.44 6.75
CA GLU A 63 13.59 -3.88 6.50
C GLU A 63 12.40 -4.45 5.71
N LEU A 64 11.22 -3.84 5.81
CA LEU A 64 10.05 -4.19 5.01
C LEU A 64 10.06 -3.54 3.63
N LEU A 65 10.86 -2.50 3.43
CA LEU A 65 11.07 -1.95 2.10
C LEU A 65 12.03 -2.86 1.33
N ILE A 66 13.29 -2.91 1.76
CA ILE A 66 14.33 -3.84 1.32
C ILE A 66 15.38 -4.00 2.43
N PRO A 67 16.06 -5.16 2.53
CA PRO A 67 17.19 -5.29 3.44
C PRO A 67 18.27 -4.23 3.18
N GLY A 68 18.67 -3.49 4.22
CA GLY A 68 19.68 -2.43 4.13
C GLY A 68 19.19 -1.10 3.55
N ALA A 69 17.88 -0.83 3.53
CA ALA A 69 17.34 0.50 3.24
C ALA A 69 17.78 1.52 4.33
N ARG A 70 18.15 2.72 3.90
CA ARG A 70 18.63 3.78 4.79
C ARG A 70 17.51 4.73 5.19
N SER A 71 16.98 4.56 6.39
CA SER A 71 15.95 5.47 6.94
C SER A 71 16.42 6.91 7.10
N THR A 72 17.73 7.14 7.25
CA THR A 72 18.33 8.49 7.35
C THR A 72 18.12 9.35 6.11
N LEU A 73 17.86 8.75 4.94
CA LEU A 73 17.58 9.49 3.70
C LEU A 73 16.37 10.42 3.85
N PHE A 74 15.35 9.98 4.59
CA PHE A 74 14.16 10.77 4.83
C PHE A 74 14.49 12.00 5.69
N SER A 75 15.23 11.83 6.78
CA SER A 75 15.67 12.93 7.63
C SER A 75 16.56 13.92 6.88
N SER A 76 17.53 13.44 6.10
CA SER A 76 18.38 14.32 5.29
C SER A 76 17.57 15.12 4.25
N ALA A 77 16.53 14.52 3.66
CA ALA A 77 15.66 15.24 2.73
C ALA A 77 14.82 16.32 3.44
N ILE A 78 14.39 16.07 4.68
CA ILE A 78 13.72 17.09 5.51
C ILE A 78 14.69 18.23 5.79
N ASP A 79 15.89 17.95 6.27
CA ASP A 79 16.91 18.96 6.56
C ASP A 79 17.21 19.81 5.29
N ASP A 80 17.34 19.16 4.13
CA ASP A 80 17.54 19.82 2.84
C ASP A 80 16.35 20.74 2.48
N ILE A 81 15.11 20.29 2.67
CA ILE A 81 13.90 21.10 2.41
C ILE A 81 13.82 22.28 3.39
N GLU A 82 14.11 22.06 4.68
CA GLU A 82 14.12 23.11 5.68
C GLU A 82 15.17 24.18 5.38
N LEU A 83 16.37 23.79 4.91
CA LEU A 83 17.40 24.71 4.46
C LEU A 83 16.97 25.51 3.21
N LEU A 84 16.37 24.83 2.23
CA LEU A 84 15.85 25.47 1.01
C LEU A 84 14.75 26.49 1.33
N LEU A 85 13.84 26.16 2.25
CA LEU A 85 12.73 27.02 2.66
C LEU A 85 13.14 28.09 3.67
N GLY A 86 14.12 27.83 4.53
CA GLY A 86 14.65 28.81 5.49
C GLY A 86 15.31 30.03 4.83
N ASN A 87 15.70 29.89 3.57
CA ASN A 87 16.16 31.00 2.73
C ASN A 87 15.01 31.87 2.19
N SER A 88 13.75 31.44 2.33
CA SER A 88 12.56 32.16 1.91
C SER A 88 11.91 32.89 3.10
N THR A 89 11.52 34.15 2.91
CA THR A 89 10.88 35.00 3.95
C THR A 89 9.36 34.87 3.98
N GLU A 90 8.79 33.90 3.26
CA GLU A 90 7.35 33.76 3.08
C GLU A 90 6.73 32.78 4.08
N THR A 91 5.58 33.16 4.66
CA THR A 91 4.75 32.25 5.45
C THR A 91 3.88 31.44 4.49
N PHE A 92 4.04 30.12 4.50
CA PHE A 92 3.26 29.24 3.65
C PHE A 92 1.96 28.81 4.35
N ASP A 93 0.84 29.42 3.95
CA ASP A 93 -0.48 29.07 4.51
C ASP A 93 -1.13 27.85 3.84
N GLU A 94 -0.58 27.36 2.71
CA GLU A 94 -1.15 26.25 1.93
C GLU A 94 -0.05 25.28 1.47
N GLU A 95 -0.31 23.96 1.47
CA GLU A 95 0.62 22.93 0.97
C GLU A 95 1.08 23.22 -0.47
N ARG A 96 0.19 23.83 -1.28
CA ARG A 96 0.47 24.20 -2.66
C ARG A 96 1.48 25.35 -2.79
N SER A 97 1.53 26.28 -1.84
CA SER A 97 2.54 27.35 -1.85
C SER A 97 3.91 26.80 -1.46
N ILE A 98 3.95 25.86 -0.51
CA ILE A 98 5.18 25.13 -0.13
C ILE A 98 5.74 24.38 -1.34
N ALA A 99 4.91 23.57 -2.03
CA ALA A 99 5.35 22.79 -3.19
C ALA A 99 5.95 23.67 -4.30
N ARG A 100 5.36 24.84 -4.56
CA ARG A 100 5.88 25.82 -5.51
C ARG A 100 7.21 26.41 -5.06
N ALA A 101 7.32 26.78 -3.78
CA ALA A 101 8.55 27.34 -3.24
C ALA A 101 9.73 26.36 -3.32
N ILE A 102 9.49 25.07 -3.04
CA ILE A 102 10.50 24.02 -3.16
C ILE A 102 11.02 23.94 -4.61
N ILE A 103 10.13 23.93 -5.61
CA ILE A 103 10.53 23.87 -7.02
C ILE A 103 11.32 25.12 -7.43
N GLU A 104 10.86 26.31 -7.06
CA GLU A 104 11.55 27.56 -7.41
C GLU A 104 12.91 27.69 -6.70
N ALA A 105 13.02 27.28 -5.44
CA ALA A 105 14.29 27.25 -4.70
C ALA A 105 15.28 26.26 -5.33
N ALA A 106 14.81 25.09 -5.78
CA ALA A 106 15.66 24.11 -6.45
C ALA A 106 16.25 24.63 -7.78
N LYS A 107 15.57 25.55 -8.48
CA LYS A 107 16.09 26.16 -9.73
C LYS A 107 17.20 27.17 -9.50
N THR A 108 17.15 27.90 -8.39
CA THR A 108 18.12 28.96 -8.07
C THR A 108 19.42 28.36 -7.52
N GLU A 109 19.33 27.29 -6.73
CA GLU A 109 20.47 26.57 -6.17
C GLU A 109 21.02 25.51 -7.13
N ARG A 110 21.81 25.94 -8.13
CA ARG A 110 22.42 25.06 -9.15
C ARG A 110 23.49 24.07 -8.64
N HIS A 111 23.72 23.95 -7.33
CA HIS A 111 24.89 23.26 -6.77
C HIS A 111 24.61 22.25 -5.66
N THR A 112 23.36 21.92 -5.36
CA THR A 112 23.06 20.90 -4.36
C THR A 112 22.77 19.57 -5.05
N SER A 113 23.73 18.65 -5.01
CA SER A 113 23.59 17.24 -5.45
C SER A 113 22.72 16.44 -4.48
N THR A 114 21.64 17.05 -3.99
CA THR A 114 20.74 16.48 -2.99
C THR A 114 19.63 15.70 -3.66
N ASN A 115 19.07 14.74 -2.93
CA ASN A 115 17.92 13.98 -3.40
C ASN A 115 16.73 14.91 -3.68
N VAL A 116 16.59 16.01 -2.93
CA VAL A 116 15.52 16.99 -3.13
C VAL A 116 15.65 17.68 -4.49
N HIS A 117 16.85 18.11 -4.89
CA HIS A 117 17.07 18.72 -6.21
C HIS A 117 16.75 17.74 -7.35
N GLN A 118 17.23 16.50 -7.24
CA GLN A 118 16.93 15.44 -8.21
C GLN A 118 15.42 15.15 -8.28
N ALA A 119 14.72 15.13 -7.14
CA ALA A 119 13.28 14.95 -7.10
C ALA A 119 12.53 16.11 -7.76
N CYS A 120 12.99 17.35 -7.59
CA CYS A 120 12.42 18.52 -8.27
C CYS A 120 12.61 18.41 -9.79
N MET A 121 13.81 18.03 -10.26
CA MET A 121 14.06 17.77 -11.68
C MET A 121 13.12 16.69 -12.25
N LEU A 122 12.93 15.61 -11.50
CA LEU A 122 11.99 14.54 -11.86
C LEU A 122 10.55 15.06 -11.92
N ALA A 123 10.12 15.84 -10.92
CA ALA A 123 8.79 16.44 -10.86
C ALA A 123 8.52 17.36 -12.06
N GLU A 124 9.45 18.25 -12.39
CA GLU A 124 9.32 19.15 -13.54
C GLU A 124 9.19 18.38 -14.85
N ALA A 125 10.04 17.38 -15.05
CA ALA A 125 10.00 16.57 -16.25
C ALA A 125 8.67 15.77 -16.34
N LEU A 126 8.12 15.31 -15.21
CA LEU A 126 6.78 14.67 -15.15
C LEU A 126 5.67 15.68 -15.46
N MET A 127 5.74 16.89 -14.91
CA MET A 127 4.75 17.96 -15.14
C MET A 127 4.70 18.42 -16.60
N ASN A 128 5.79 18.26 -17.36
CA ASN A 128 5.83 18.54 -18.80
C ASN A 128 5.11 17.49 -19.66
N LEU A 129 4.70 16.35 -19.08
CA LEU A 129 3.90 15.34 -19.76
C LEU A 129 2.41 15.70 -19.72
N ASP A 130 1.67 15.18 -20.71
CA ASP A 130 0.21 15.16 -20.66
C ASP A 130 -0.29 14.45 -19.39
N VAL A 131 -1.40 14.94 -18.79
CA VAL A 131 -1.98 14.44 -17.53
C VAL A 131 -2.07 12.92 -17.52
N LYS A 132 -2.59 12.32 -18.61
CA LYS A 132 -2.80 10.88 -18.67
C LYS A 132 -1.47 10.14 -18.66
N LYS A 133 -0.52 10.56 -19.50
CA LYS A 133 0.82 9.95 -19.56
C LYS A 133 1.57 10.11 -18.25
N ARG A 134 1.48 11.27 -17.61
CA ARG A 134 2.09 11.54 -16.29
C ARG A 134 1.60 10.55 -15.26
N LEU A 135 0.28 10.37 -15.18
CA LEU A 135 -0.34 9.43 -14.24
C LEU A 135 -0.03 7.98 -14.57
N ASP A 136 -0.03 7.59 -15.85
CA ASP A 136 0.35 6.23 -16.27
C ASP A 136 1.79 5.90 -15.86
N VAL A 137 2.73 6.84 -16.03
CA VAL A 137 4.14 6.68 -15.62
C VAL A 137 4.26 6.56 -14.10
N ILE A 138 3.67 7.49 -13.34
CA ILE A 138 3.69 7.47 -11.88
C ILE A 138 3.07 6.16 -11.36
N HIS A 139 1.95 5.74 -11.94
CA HIS A 139 1.27 4.49 -11.57
C HIS A 139 2.17 3.28 -11.80
N SER A 140 2.71 3.13 -13.02
CA SER A 140 3.60 2.01 -13.37
C SER A 140 4.78 1.89 -12.41
N VAL A 141 5.46 3.00 -12.12
CA VAL A 141 6.64 2.99 -11.26
C VAL A 141 6.29 2.55 -9.84
N TRP A 142 5.18 3.02 -9.28
CA TRP A 142 4.77 2.59 -7.95
C TRP A 142 4.38 1.11 -7.90
N VAL A 143 3.72 0.56 -8.94
CA VAL A 143 3.48 -0.89 -9.06
C VAL A 143 4.81 -1.65 -9.07
N GLU A 144 5.75 -1.22 -9.91
CA GLU A 144 7.04 -1.88 -10.06
C GLU A 144 7.84 -1.87 -8.75
N MET A 145 7.92 -0.73 -8.07
CA MET A 145 8.61 -0.62 -6.78
C MET A 145 7.95 -1.47 -5.69
N LEU A 146 6.62 -1.54 -5.66
CA LEU A 146 5.89 -2.43 -4.74
C LEU A 146 6.21 -3.89 -5.03
N CYS A 147 6.10 -4.32 -6.30
CA CYS A 147 6.39 -5.69 -6.71
C CYS A 147 7.83 -6.07 -6.37
N TYR A 148 8.78 -5.19 -6.66
CA TYR A 148 10.18 -5.38 -6.33
C TYR A 148 10.41 -5.58 -4.82
N SER A 149 9.80 -4.74 -3.99
CA SER A 149 9.89 -4.83 -2.52
C SER A 149 9.34 -6.16 -1.99
N ILE A 150 8.17 -6.58 -2.50
CA ILE A 150 7.53 -7.85 -2.13
C ILE A 150 8.41 -9.05 -2.52
N SER A 151 8.93 -9.08 -3.74
CA SER A 151 9.78 -10.17 -4.24
C SER A 151 11.05 -10.32 -3.40
N ARG A 152 11.68 -9.20 -3.02
CA ARG A 152 12.91 -9.21 -2.21
C ARG A 152 12.64 -9.66 -0.77
N ARG A 153 11.48 -9.33 -0.22
CA ARG A 153 11.09 -9.80 1.11
C ARG A 153 10.82 -11.29 1.16
N SER A 154 10.13 -11.85 0.17
CA SER A 154 9.91 -13.30 0.07
C SER A 154 11.23 -14.07 0.04
N GLY A 155 12.24 -13.56 -0.66
CA GLY A 155 13.58 -14.17 -0.69
C GLY A 155 14.34 -14.06 0.64
N TYR A 156 14.22 -12.93 1.36
CA TYR A 156 14.88 -12.72 2.65
C TYR A 156 14.26 -13.56 3.78
N LEU A 157 12.92 -13.64 3.84
CA LEU A 157 12.20 -14.46 4.82
C LEU A 157 12.50 -15.96 4.63
N GLN A 158 12.72 -16.41 3.39
CA GLN A 158 13.08 -17.79 3.09
C GLN A 158 14.50 -18.17 3.55
N ALA A 159 15.42 -17.20 3.66
CA ALA A 159 16.78 -17.42 4.16
C ALA A 159 16.91 -17.37 5.70
N LYS A 160 15.94 -16.77 6.41
CA LYS A 160 15.97 -16.58 7.87
C LYS A 160 15.18 -17.63 8.68
N SER A 161 14.47 -18.54 8.00
CA SER A 161 13.76 -19.71 8.54
C SER A 161 12.47 -19.44 9.34
N THR A 162 11.50 -20.33 9.12
CA THR A 162 10.47 -20.81 10.08
C THR A 162 9.37 -19.83 10.54
N GLY A 163 8.14 -20.04 10.05
CA GLY A 163 6.97 -20.02 10.94
C GLY A 163 6.02 -18.82 11.00
N GLU A 164 6.03 -17.85 10.09
CA GLU A 164 5.02 -16.76 10.11
C GLU A 164 4.38 -16.56 8.72
N GLY A 165 3.17 -17.10 8.57
CA GLY A 165 2.45 -17.21 7.29
C GLY A 165 1.46 -16.10 6.96
N THR A 166 1.46 -14.97 7.68
CA THR A 166 0.37 -13.97 7.58
C THR A 166 0.79 -12.53 7.24
N ASP A 167 2.09 -12.21 7.24
CA ASP A 167 2.50 -10.80 7.29
C ASP A 167 2.51 -10.08 5.93
N ASN A 168 2.35 -10.85 4.83
CA ASN A 168 2.40 -10.32 3.46
C ASN A 168 1.05 -9.76 2.96
N LEU A 169 -0.04 -9.94 3.71
CA LEU A 169 -1.38 -9.51 3.33
C LEU A 169 -1.47 -8.00 3.10
N HIS A 170 -0.71 -7.19 3.85
CA HIS A 170 -0.71 -5.73 3.75
C HIS A 170 -0.28 -5.21 2.37
N TYR A 171 0.69 -5.86 1.73
CA TYR A 171 1.19 -5.45 0.41
C TYR A 171 0.27 -5.89 -0.71
N ILE A 172 -0.34 -7.08 -0.57
CA ILE A 172 -1.35 -7.57 -1.51
C ILE A 172 -2.58 -6.66 -1.46
N TRP A 173 -3.00 -6.26 -0.26
CA TRP A 173 -4.08 -5.29 -0.06
C TRP A 173 -3.78 -3.95 -0.72
N LEU A 174 -2.56 -3.43 -0.54
CA LEU A 174 -2.14 -2.18 -1.15
C LEU A 174 -2.11 -2.28 -2.68
N LEU A 175 -1.57 -3.37 -3.23
CA LEU A 175 -1.57 -3.63 -4.67
C LEU A 175 -3.00 -3.67 -5.22
N TRP A 176 -3.91 -4.35 -4.50
CA TRP A 176 -5.32 -4.43 -4.90
C TRP A 176 -6.03 -3.08 -4.86
N ALA A 177 -5.81 -2.29 -3.81
CA ALA A 177 -6.30 -0.93 -3.71
C ALA A 177 -5.75 -0.05 -4.85
N PHE A 178 -4.46 -0.21 -5.16
CA PHE A 178 -3.79 0.55 -6.22
C PHE A 178 -4.25 0.20 -7.63
N MET A 179 -4.58 -1.07 -7.87
CA MET A 179 -5.15 -1.57 -9.12
C MET A 179 -6.64 -1.22 -9.28
N GLY A 180 -7.24 -0.52 -8.30
CA GLY A 180 -8.65 -0.15 -8.31
C GLY A 180 -9.58 -1.37 -8.22
N MET A 181 -9.08 -2.51 -7.72
CA MET A 181 -9.90 -3.68 -7.51
C MET A 181 -10.69 -3.51 -6.22
N GLU A 182 -12.03 -3.48 -6.31
CA GLU A 182 -12.89 -3.58 -5.13
C GLU A 182 -12.46 -4.79 -4.30
N THR A 183 -12.26 -4.53 -3.01
CA THR A 183 -11.67 -5.48 -2.08
C THR A 183 -12.57 -6.70 -2.01
N TRP A 184 -11.99 -7.89 -1.87
CA TRP A 184 -12.78 -9.13 -1.74
C TRP A 184 -13.75 -9.06 -0.54
N VAL A 185 -13.40 -8.27 0.47
CA VAL A 185 -14.18 -7.96 1.67
C VAL A 185 -15.42 -7.10 1.35
N ASP A 186 -15.31 -6.10 0.48
CA ASP A 186 -16.48 -5.30 0.03
C ASP A 186 -17.46 -6.14 -0.79
N ARG A 187 -16.94 -7.09 -1.58
CA ARG A 187 -17.78 -8.02 -2.36
C ARG A 187 -18.50 -9.04 -1.48
N HIS A 188 -17.90 -9.49 -0.38
CA HIS A 188 -18.55 -10.45 0.53
C HIS A 188 -19.59 -9.81 1.47
N HIS A 189 -19.39 -8.57 1.93
CA HIS A 189 -20.39 -7.89 2.78
C HIS A 189 -21.58 -7.31 2.00
N ARG A 190 -21.45 -7.08 0.68
CA ARG A 190 -22.55 -6.62 -0.17
C ARG A 190 -23.52 -7.77 -0.57
N LEU A 191 -23.16 -9.03 -0.30
CA LEU A 191 -23.95 -10.21 -0.65
C LEU A 191 -24.38 -11.03 0.57
N GLU A 192 -24.88 -10.39 1.63
CA GLU A 192 -25.86 -11.05 2.52
C GLU A 192 -26.86 -10.02 3.08
N PRO A 193 -27.81 -9.50 2.28
CA PRO A 193 -29.12 -9.26 2.85
C PRO A 193 -29.75 -10.64 3.08
N PHE A 194 -29.81 -11.05 4.35
CA PHE A 194 -30.56 -12.20 4.82
C PHE A 194 -31.95 -12.17 4.18
N LYS A 195 -32.16 -13.00 3.16
CA LYS A 195 -33.47 -13.19 2.54
C LYS A 195 -34.27 -14.09 3.46
N GLU A 196 -35.00 -13.48 4.39
CA GLU A 196 -36.12 -14.15 5.05
C GLU A 196 -37.31 -14.13 4.09
N ASP A 197 -37.34 -15.13 3.20
CA ASP A 197 -38.46 -15.49 2.33
C ASP A 197 -38.96 -16.87 2.82
N ARG A 198 -40.20 -17.20 3.19
CA ARG A 198 -41.56 -16.61 3.29
C ARG A 198 -42.31 -17.56 4.28
N ALA A 199 -43.49 -17.33 4.86
CA ALA A 199 -44.75 -16.86 4.30
C ALA A 199 -45.78 -16.70 5.43
N ALA A 200 -46.66 -15.71 5.33
CA ALA A 200 -47.91 -15.63 6.09
C ALA A 200 -49.09 -16.14 5.25
N GLY A 201 -50.04 -16.85 5.88
CA GLY A 201 -51.34 -17.26 5.33
C GLY A 201 -51.70 -18.70 5.75
N VAL A 202 -52.25 -18.94 6.94
CA VAL A 202 -53.70 -18.93 7.28
C VAL A 202 -54.56 -19.85 6.41
N GLY A 203 -55.10 -20.93 7.01
CA GLY A 203 -56.41 -21.50 6.63
C GLY A 203 -56.57 -23.03 6.59
N GLY A 204 -56.98 -23.63 7.71
CA GLY A 204 -58.07 -24.62 7.78
C GLY A 204 -57.81 -26.13 7.54
N GLY A 205 -58.29 -26.95 8.49
CA GLY A 205 -58.96 -28.23 8.17
C GLY A 205 -58.31 -29.55 8.61
N GLU A 206 -58.64 -29.98 9.83
CA GLU A 206 -59.01 -31.32 10.34
C GLU A 206 -58.54 -32.66 9.70
N GLY A 207 -58.29 -33.65 10.60
CA GLY A 207 -58.33 -35.10 10.35
C GLY A 207 -56.97 -35.80 10.52
N GLU A 208 -56.60 -36.27 11.72
CA GLU A 208 -56.85 -37.63 12.25
C GLU A 208 -56.11 -38.74 11.46
N TYR A 209 -55.14 -39.42 12.09
CA TYR A 209 -54.98 -40.89 12.15
C TYR A 209 -53.72 -41.30 12.96
N CYS A 210 -53.81 -42.49 13.57
CA CYS A 210 -53.10 -42.93 14.77
C CYS A 210 -51.78 -43.72 14.57
N ALA A 211 -51.05 -43.82 15.70
CA ALA A 211 -50.40 -45.01 16.28
C ALA A 211 -48.99 -45.49 15.86
N GLY A 212 -48.24 -45.94 16.89
CA GLY A 212 -47.06 -46.84 16.87
C GLY A 212 -45.76 -46.15 17.29
N GLU A 213 -45.31 -46.22 18.55
CA GLU A 213 -44.37 -47.24 19.12
C GLU A 213 -43.06 -47.38 18.32
N SER A 214 -41.83 -47.48 18.85
CA SER A 214 -41.23 -47.50 20.19
C SER A 214 -39.69 -47.61 20.03
N SER A 215 -38.90 -47.21 21.04
CA SER A 215 -37.49 -47.63 21.35
C SER A 215 -36.36 -47.33 20.34
N SER A 216 -35.09 -47.13 20.68
CA SER A 216 -34.34 -47.14 21.95
C SER A 216 -32.92 -46.59 21.71
N SER A 217 -32.37 -45.93 22.74
CA SER A 217 -30.99 -45.93 23.26
C SER A 217 -29.75 -46.09 22.35
N GLY A 218 -28.72 -45.29 22.64
CA GLY A 218 -27.33 -45.63 22.32
C GLY A 218 -26.31 -44.50 22.48
N THR A 219 -26.01 -44.09 23.71
CA THR A 219 -24.82 -43.28 24.04
C THR A 219 -23.57 -44.14 23.99
N HIS A 220 -22.48 -43.66 23.38
CA HIS A 220 -21.12 -44.10 23.76
C HIS A 220 -20.08 -42.98 23.61
N THR A 221 -19.60 -42.58 24.78
CA THR A 221 -18.39 -41.83 25.10
C THR A 221 -17.13 -42.57 24.62
N THR A 222 -16.12 -41.85 24.09
CA THR A 222 -14.76 -42.41 23.89
C THR A 222 -13.75 -41.63 24.73
N THR A 223 -13.01 -42.41 25.51
CA THR A 223 -12.02 -42.07 26.53
C THR A 223 -10.63 -41.83 25.91
N TYR A 224 -9.91 -40.86 26.48
CA TYR A 224 -8.49 -40.61 26.28
C TYR A 224 -7.62 -41.71 26.91
N GLN A 225 -6.60 -42.20 26.19
CA GLN A 225 -5.43 -42.84 26.79
C GLN A 225 -4.15 -42.24 26.20
N ALA A 226 -3.31 -41.74 27.11
CA ALA A 226 -1.91 -41.38 26.87
C ALA A 226 -1.02 -42.48 27.44
N GLY A 227 -0.03 -42.90 26.67
CA GLY A 227 1.13 -43.70 27.10
C GLY A 227 2.31 -43.28 26.21
N GLN A 228 3.57 -43.43 26.59
CA GLN A 228 4.19 -43.94 27.79
C GLN A 228 5.68 -43.53 27.64
N SER A 229 6.29 -43.01 28.70
CA SER A 229 7.72 -42.68 28.76
C SER A 229 8.52 -43.95 29.07
N GLU A 230 9.60 -44.21 28.32
CA GLU A 230 10.67 -45.11 28.73
C GLU A 230 12.03 -44.50 28.38
N GLU A 231 12.85 -44.25 29.40
CA GLU A 231 14.29 -44.00 29.30
C GLU A 231 14.94 -44.46 30.62
N ILE A 232 15.58 -45.64 30.63
CA ILE A 232 16.72 -45.99 31.50
C ILE A 232 17.52 -47.11 30.82
N THR A 233 18.80 -46.89 30.52
CA THR A 233 19.85 -47.91 30.69
C THR A 233 21.18 -47.22 31.00
N GLU A 234 21.73 -47.57 32.16
CA GLU A 234 23.05 -47.21 32.65
C GLU A 234 23.84 -48.54 32.79
N ASN A 235 25.12 -48.52 32.40
CA ASN A 235 26.14 -49.58 32.38
C ASN A 235 26.10 -50.67 31.29
#